data_AF-A0A957YQJ8-F1
#
_entry.id   AF-A0A957YQJ8-F1
#
_cell.length_a   1.000
_cell.length_b   1.000
_cell.length_c   1.000
_cell.angle_alpha   90.00
_cell.angle_beta   90.00
_cell.angle_gamma   90.00
#
_symmetry.space_group_name_H-M   'P 1'
#
loop_
_entity.id
_entity.type
_entity.pdbx_description
1 polymer ?
#
loop_
_entity_poly.entity_id
_entity_poly.type
_entity_poly.pdbx_seq_one_letter_code
_entity_poly.pdbx_strand_id
1 'polypeptide(L)'
;MKLRHILLIATGTLLLSACNMTLASDVTPPPGYVPPTPAPTLGPLYPNQAPDVVNGEVIYTEKCAPCHGNAGLGDGPQSADLPVSVIPIGLPEFANEASLSDW
;
A
#
# COMPACT_ATOMS: atom_id res chain seq x y z
N MET A 1 56.25 20.93 10.80
CA MET A 1 54.87 20.49 11.11
C MET A 1 53.81 21.16 10.22
N LYS A 2 53.79 22.50 10.06
CA LYS A 2 52.78 23.22 9.26
C LYS A 2 52.60 22.71 7.82
N LEU A 3 53.70 22.41 7.11
CA LEU A 3 53.65 21.90 5.73
C LEU A 3 52.95 20.52 5.62
N ARG A 4 53.12 19.64 6.61
CA ARG A 4 52.44 18.33 6.66
C ARG A 4 50.92 18.50 6.82
N HIS A 5 50.48 19.50 7.58
CA HIS A 5 49.06 19.76 7.80
C HIS A 5 48.40 20.37 6.56
N ILE A 6 49.09 21.29 5.88
CA ILE A 6 48.64 21.84 4.59
C ILE A 6 48.48 20.72 3.56
N LEU A 7 49.45 19.81 3.48
CA LEU A 7 49.42 18.70 2.53
C LEU A 7 48.27 17.71 2.82
N LEU A 8 48.00 17.42 4.10
CA LEU A 8 46.87 16.59 4.52
C LEU A 8 45.51 17.24 4.27
N ILE A 9 45.39 18.56 4.45
CA ILE A 9 44.15 19.30 4.17
C ILE A 9 43.89 19.36 2.67
N ALA A 10 44.94 19.59 1.85
CA ALA A 10 44.83 19.62 0.40
C ALA A 10 44.42 18.25 -0.19
N THR A 11 45.01 17.15 0.31
CA THR A 11 44.57 15.81 -0.14
C THR A 11 43.18 15.45 0.35
N GLY A 12 42.81 15.82 1.59
CA GLY A 12 41.47 15.59 2.12
C GLY A 12 40.38 16.34 1.33
N THR A 13 40.62 17.59 0.97
CA THR A 13 39.69 18.39 0.16
C THR A 13 39.55 17.85 -1.27
N LEU A 14 40.63 17.38 -1.88
CA LEU A 14 40.61 16.75 -3.20
C LEU A 14 39.81 15.44 -3.20
N LEU A 15 39.96 14.62 -2.16
CA LEU A 15 39.22 13.36 -2.00
C LEU A 15 37.72 13.60 -1.79
N LEU A 16 37.34 14.57 -0.94
CA LEU A 16 35.92 14.92 -0.73
C LEU A 16 35.24 15.47 -1.99
N SER A 17 35.97 16.24 -2.80
CA SER A 17 35.45 16.73 -4.08
C SER A 17 35.23 15.61 -5.10
N ALA A 18 36.04 14.56 -5.07
CA ALA A 18 35.90 13.40 -5.95
C ALA A 18 34.66 12.54 -5.62
N CYS A 19 34.17 12.58 -4.37
CA CYS A 19 32.95 11.87 -3.97
C CYS A 19 31.67 12.44 -4.61
N ASN A 20 31.67 13.70 -5.04
CA ASN A 20 30.52 14.32 -5.75
C ASN A 20 30.50 14.04 -7.26
N MET A 21 31.57 13.45 -7.80
CA MET A 21 31.66 13.05 -9.22
C MET A 21 31.31 11.58 -9.38
N THR A 22 30.21 11.14 -8.75
CA THR A 22 29.64 9.84 -9.06
C THR A 22 29.02 9.90 -10.46
N LEU A 23 29.47 8.98 -11.32
CA LEU A 23 29.09 8.75 -12.72
C LEU A 23 27.61 8.37 -12.93
N ALA A 24 26.70 8.82 -12.07
CA ALA A 24 25.29 8.43 -12.09
C ALA A 24 24.40 9.37 -12.93
N SER A 25 24.91 10.51 -13.39
CA SER A 25 24.09 11.51 -14.08
C SER A 25 23.80 11.21 -15.56
N ASP A 26 24.34 10.13 -16.13
CA ASP A 26 24.17 9.81 -17.55
C ASP A 26 23.91 8.31 -17.81
N VAL A 27 22.99 7.74 -17.03
CA VAL A 27 22.32 6.50 -17.46
C VAL A 27 21.26 6.91 -18.48
N THR A 28 21.67 7.04 -19.73
CA THR A 28 20.71 7.09 -20.83
C THR A 28 19.85 5.82 -20.77
N PRO A 29 18.52 5.93 -20.69
CA PRO A 29 17.66 4.76 -20.68
C PRO A 29 17.92 3.90 -21.93
N PRO A 30 17.89 2.56 -21.82
CA PRO A 30 18.13 1.70 -22.97
C PRO A 30 17.11 2.00 -24.09
N PRO A 31 17.48 1.82 -25.37
CA PRO A 31 16.54 1.96 -26.47
C PRO A 31 15.29 1.11 -26.23
N GLY A 32 14.11 1.74 -26.23
CA GLY A 32 12.85 1.08 -25.92
C GLY A 32 12.41 1.16 -24.45
N TYR A 33 13.10 1.95 -23.61
CA TYR A 33 12.57 2.30 -22.29
C TYR A 33 11.24 3.04 -22.43
N VAL A 34 10.19 2.39 -21.93
CA VAL A 34 8.88 3.01 -21.72
C VAL A 34 8.80 3.34 -20.23
N PRO A 35 8.69 4.62 -19.84
CA PRO A 35 8.46 4.97 -18.45
C PRO A 35 7.21 4.25 -17.94
N PRO A 36 7.20 3.78 -16.67
CA PRO A 36 5.98 3.25 -16.09
C PRO A 36 4.88 4.31 -16.21
N THR A 37 3.69 3.88 -16.63
CA THR A 37 2.52 4.75 -16.65
C THR A 37 2.37 5.38 -15.27
N PRO A 38 2.25 6.71 -15.15
CA PRO A 38 1.95 7.33 -13.87
C PRO A 38 0.75 6.63 -13.24
N ALA A 39 0.80 6.40 -11.92
CA ALA A 39 -0.38 5.93 -11.21
C ALA A 39 -1.56 6.82 -11.61
N PRO A 40 -2.74 6.25 -11.92
CA PRO A 40 -3.89 7.07 -12.24
C PRO A 40 -4.10 8.06 -11.11
N THR A 41 -4.40 9.32 -11.45
CA THR A 41 -4.92 10.26 -10.47
C THR A 41 -6.29 9.72 -10.07
N LEU A 42 -6.31 8.82 -9.09
CA LEU A 42 -7.54 8.30 -8.54
C LEU A 42 -8.34 9.50 -8.07
N GLY A 43 -9.61 9.57 -8.46
CA GLY A 43 -10.55 10.49 -7.84
C GLY A 43 -10.71 10.18 -6.35
N PRO A 44 -11.73 10.74 -5.69
CA PRO A 44 -12.06 10.30 -4.33
C PRO A 44 -12.17 8.77 -4.29
N LEU A 45 -11.41 8.11 -3.41
CA LEU A 45 -11.46 6.64 -3.23
C LEU A 45 -12.77 6.16 -2.58
N TYR A 46 -13.68 7.09 -2.33
CA TYR A 46 -14.95 6.88 -1.68
C TYR A 46 -16.08 7.37 -2.58
N PRO A 47 -17.24 6.70 -2.54
CA PRO A 47 -18.44 7.18 -3.22
C PRO A 47 -18.80 8.60 -2.78
N ASN A 48 -19.24 9.42 -3.72
CA ASN A 48 -19.72 10.79 -3.44
C ASN A 48 -21.10 10.83 -2.76
N GLN A 49 -21.71 9.67 -2.52
CA GLN A 49 -23.00 9.50 -1.86
C GLN A 49 -22.89 8.39 -0.82
N ALA A 50 -23.69 8.50 0.25
CA ALA A 50 -23.78 7.44 1.24
C ALA A 50 -24.30 6.15 0.59
N PRO A 51 -23.84 4.96 1.03
CA PRO A 51 -24.37 3.68 0.57
C PRO A 51 -25.86 3.53 0.88
N ASP A 52 -26.58 2.83 0.00
CA ASP A 52 -27.97 2.42 0.25
C ASP A 52 -27.99 1.17 1.14
N VAL A 53 -28.40 1.34 2.40
CA VAL A 53 -28.44 0.27 3.40
C VAL A 53 -29.48 -0.80 3.06
N VAL A 54 -30.62 -0.43 2.45
CA VAL A 54 -31.69 -1.39 2.12
C VAL A 54 -31.21 -2.32 1.00
N ASN A 55 -30.59 -1.74 -0.04
CA ASN A 55 -29.97 -2.55 -1.08
C ASN A 55 -28.80 -3.39 -0.53
N GLY A 56 -28.02 -2.82 0.40
CA GLY A 56 -26.94 -3.53 1.09
C GLY A 56 -27.41 -4.76 1.87
N GLU A 57 -28.55 -4.67 2.57
CA GLU A 57 -29.14 -5.79 3.29
C GLU A 57 -29.48 -6.96 2.35
N VAL A 58 -30.12 -6.67 1.21
CA VAL A 58 -30.46 -7.70 0.20
C VAL A 58 -29.20 -8.42 -0.29
N ILE A 59 -28.17 -7.65 -0.66
CA ILE A 59 -26.90 -8.22 -1.12
C ILE A 59 -26.24 -9.04 -0.02
N TYR A 60 -26.22 -8.54 1.22
CA TYR A 60 -25.62 -9.23 2.35
C TYR A 60 -26.28 -10.58 2.60
N THR A 61 -27.61 -10.62 2.65
CA THR A 61 -28.37 -11.86 2.84
C THR A 61 -28.09 -12.87 1.73
N GLU A 62 -28.03 -12.44 0.48
CA GLU A 62 -27.84 -13.35 -0.66
C GLU A 62 -26.40 -13.84 -0.82
N LYS A 63 -25.40 -13.00 -0.53
CA LYS A 63 -24.01 -13.24 -0.95
C LYS A 63 -23.06 -13.44 0.23
N CYS A 64 -23.35 -12.86 1.38
CA CYS A 64 -22.42 -12.82 2.52
C CYS A 64 -22.87 -13.76 3.64
N ALA A 65 -24.15 -13.72 4.00
CA ALA A 65 -24.74 -14.49 5.09
C ALA A 65 -24.54 -16.02 4.99
N PRO A 66 -24.48 -16.66 3.80
CA PRO A 66 -24.22 -18.10 3.73
C PRO A 66 -22.92 -18.53 4.42
N CYS A 67 -21.88 -17.71 4.39
CA CYS A 67 -20.60 -17.98 5.06
C CYS A 67 -20.48 -17.22 6.38
N HIS A 68 -20.87 -15.94 6.40
CA HIS A 68 -20.63 -15.07 7.55
C HIS A 68 -21.76 -15.07 8.59
N GLY A 69 -22.93 -15.65 8.29
CA GLY A 69 -24.11 -15.61 9.15
C GLY A 69 -24.83 -14.26 9.12
N ASN A 70 -26.07 -14.21 9.64
CA ASN A 70 -26.90 -13.00 9.60
C ASN A 70 -26.30 -11.84 10.40
N ALA A 71 -25.62 -12.15 11.51
CA ALA A 71 -24.94 -11.17 12.34
C ALA A 71 -23.47 -10.95 11.95
N GLY A 72 -22.98 -11.62 10.91
CA GLY A 72 -21.59 -11.50 10.47
C GLY A 72 -20.58 -12.15 11.41
N LEU A 73 -20.97 -13.14 12.20
CA LEU A 73 -20.11 -13.77 13.21
C LEU A 73 -19.30 -14.97 12.68
N GLY A 74 -19.36 -15.24 11.37
CA GLY A 74 -18.68 -16.39 10.77
C GLY A 74 -19.40 -17.72 11.00
N ASP A 75 -20.67 -17.67 11.40
CA ASP A 75 -21.52 -18.81 11.77
C ASP A 75 -22.57 -19.14 10.69
N GLY A 76 -22.31 -18.74 9.44
CA GLY A 76 -23.16 -19.07 8.30
C GLY A 76 -23.21 -20.58 8.03
N PRO A 77 -24.30 -21.10 7.44
CA PRO A 77 -24.45 -22.54 7.21
C PRO A 77 -23.31 -23.18 6.37
N GLN A 78 -22.66 -22.41 5.49
CA GLN A 78 -21.53 -22.86 4.68
C GLN A 78 -20.17 -22.69 5.38
N SER A 79 -20.11 -22.05 6.56
CA SER A 79 -18.84 -21.87 7.27
C SER A 79 -18.23 -23.21 7.71
N ALA A 80 -19.07 -24.20 8.02
CA ALA A 80 -18.65 -25.54 8.40
C ALA A 80 -17.96 -26.33 7.27
N ASP A 81 -18.19 -25.96 6.01
CA ASP A 81 -17.59 -26.62 4.85
C ASP A 81 -16.17 -26.10 4.54
N LEU A 82 -15.74 -25.04 5.22
CA LEU A 82 -14.44 -24.43 5.00
C LEU A 82 -13.38 -25.03 5.94
N PRO A 83 -12.14 -25.25 5.47
CA PRO A 83 -11.05 -25.78 6.29
C PRO A 83 -10.49 -24.75 7.29
N VAL A 84 -11.04 -23.53 7.29
CA VAL A 84 -10.62 -22.39 8.11
C VAL A 84 -11.84 -21.70 8.68
N SER A 85 -11.69 -21.09 9.86
CA SER A 85 -12.73 -20.27 10.46
C SER A 85 -13.01 -19.04 9.61
N VAL A 86 -14.28 -18.78 9.33
CA VAL A 86 -14.72 -17.56 8.64
C VAL A 86 -14.51 -16.36 9.57
N ILE A 87 -13.97 -15.27 9.02
CA ILE A 87 -13.75 -14.02 9.76
C ILE A 87 -15.08 -13.40 10.22
N PRO A 88 -15.19 -12.97 11.50
CA PRO A 88 -16.41 -12.40 12.05
C PRO A 88 -16.52 -10.90 11.74
N ILE A 89 -16.90 -10.57 10.51
CA ILE A 89 -17.06 -9.19 10.00
C ILE A 89 -18.09 -8.32 10.74
N GLY A 90 -18.99 -8.93 11.53
CA GLY A 90 -19.96 -8.21 12.37
C GLY A 90 -19.37 -7.70 13.69
N LEU A 91 -18.16 -8.13 14.05
CA LEU A 91 -17.46 -7.65 15.23
C LEU A 91 -16.70 -6.35 14.91
N PRO A 92 -16.85 -5.28 15.71
CA PRO A 92 -16.19 -4.00 15.46
C PRO A 92 -14.67 -4.11 15.33
N GLU A 93 -14.04 -5.03 16.05
CA GLU A 93 -12.59 -5.22 16.01
C GLU A 93 -12.12 -5.59 14.60
N PHE A 94 -12.91 -6.38 13.86
CA PHE A 94 -12.58 -6.82 12.49
C PHE A 94 -13.16 -5.89 11.43
N ALA A 95 -14.30 -5.25 11.70
CA ALA A 95 -14.94 -4.34 10.75
C ALA A 95 -14.17 -3.01 10.58
N ASN A 96 -13.54 -2.53 11.65
CA ASN A 96 -12.87 -1.21 11.66
C ASN A 96 -11.43 -1.24 11.17
N GLU A 97 -10.83 -2.42 10.98
CA GLU A 97 -9.44 -2.55 10.49
C GLU A 97 -9.31 -2.31 8.98
N ALA A 98 -10.42 -2.27 8.24
CA ALA A 98 -10.45 -1.99 6.81
C ALA A 98 -11.05 -0.61 6.52
N SER A 99 -10.22 0.44 6.56
CA SER A 99 -10.60 1.72 5.96
C SER A 99 -10.16 1.77 4.50
N LEU A 100 -11.09 2.09 3.59
CA LEU A 100 -10.78 2.34 2.18
C LEU A 100 -9.81 3.51 1.98
N SER A 101 -9.63 4.38 2.99
CA SER A 101 -8.64 5.47 2.95
C SER A 101 -7.20 4.99 3.11
N ASP A 102 -7.01 3.76 3.60
CA ASP A 102 -5.71 3.23 4.02
C ASP A 102 -5.14 2.24 3.00
N TRP A 103 -5.82 2.07 1.86
CA TRP A 103 -5.41 1.21 0.73
C TRP A 103 -4.58 1.94 -0.31
#